data_AF-A0A0R0CB48-F1
#
_entry.id   AF-A0A0R0CB48-F1
#
_cell.length_a   1.000
_cell.length_b   1.000
_cell.length_c   1.000
_cell.angle_alpha   90.00
_cell.angle_beta   90.00
_cell.angle_gamma   90.00
#
_symmetry.space_group_name_H-M   'P 1'
#
loop_
_entity.id
_entity.type
_entity.pdbx_description
1 polymer ?
#
loop_
_entity_poly.entity_id
_entity_poly.type
_entity_poly.pdbx_seq_one_letter_code
_entity_poly.pdbx_strand_id
1 'polypeptide(L)'
;MGLVLVVAILGGITGAIVGGLLAYDGKYSWLALPLWTLGGVFAVELIAAPIMWQRVVVDEKAGHLRYHNISTAHRWRQVPLFDVLEVRYDNFADKSKGMVSGLYLHMRNGSRPASHRLMDNEMGSYQGPSPMFRDIAATVLRAQPRSLVDPSLLAAQ
;
A
#
# COMPACT_ATOMS: atom_id res chain seq x y z
N MET A 1 19.14 -12.47 -2.79
CA MET A 1 18.09 -11.65 -3.44
C MET A 1 18.21 -10.15 -3.15
N GLY A 2 18.54 -9.70 -1.92
CA GLY A 2 18.63 -8.26 -1.61
C GLY A 2 19.68 -7.47 -2.42
N LEU A 3 20.88 -8.02 -2.66
CA LEU A 3 21.95 -7.33 -3.38
C LEU A 3 21.58 -7.01 -4.85
N VAL A 4 20.94 -7.97 -5.53
CA VAL A 4 20.54 -7.82 -6.95
C VAL A 4 19.49 -6.72 -7.10
N LEU A 5 18.52 -6.67 -6.18
CA LEU A 5 17.50 -5.63 -6.16
C LEU A 5 18.12 -4.25 -5.91
N VAL A 6 19.07 -4.15 -4.97
CA VAL A 6 19.78 -2.90 -4.66
C VAL A 6 20.58 -2.41 -5.88
N VAL A 7 21.28 -3.30 -6.58
CA VAL A 7 22.02 -2.96 -7.80
C VAL A 7 21.09 -2.51 -8.93
N ALA A 8 19.93 -3.15 -9.08
CA ALA A 8 18.93 -2.76 -10.09
C ALA A 8 18.32 -1.39 -9.80
N ILE A 9 18.00 -1.09 -8.54
CA ILE A 9 17.49 0.22 -8.10
C ILE A 9 18.54 1.30 -8.34
N LEU A 10 19.79 1.05 -7.93
CA LEU A 10 20.89 1.99 -8.15
C LEU A 10 21.14 2.23 -9.64
N GLY A 11 21.16 1.18 -10.45
CA GLY A 11 21.32 1.28 -11.90
C GLY A 11 20.20 2.11 -12.57
N GLY A 12 18.94 1.90 -12.17
CA GLY A 12 17.80 2.67 -12.68
C GLY A 12 17.87 4.15 -12.30
N ILE A 13 18.19 4.46 -11.03
CA ILE A 13 18.33 5.84 -10.54
C ILE A 13 19.50 6.54 -11.24
N THR A 14 20.67 5.90 -11.32
CA THR A 14 21.84 6.48 -11.96
C THR A 14 21.61 6.69 -13.46
N GLY A 15 20.96 5.74 -14.15
CA GLY A 15 20.58 5.87 -15.56
C GLY A 15 19.62 7.04 -15.82
N ALA A 16 18.62 7.24 -14.95
CA ALA A 16 17.69 8.35 -15.04
C ALA A 16 18.37 9.71 -14.79
N ILE A 17 19.29 9.80 -13.82
CA ILE A 17 20.04 11.04 -13.54
C ILE A 17 20.97 11.38 -14.72
N VAL A 18 21.75 10.41 -15.22
CA VAL A 18 22.68 10.61 -16.33
C VAL A 18 21.93 10.94 -17.63
N GLY A 19 20.83 10.25 -17.92
CA GLY A 19 19.97 10.55 -19.08
C GLY A 19 19.36 11.95 -19.02
N GLY A 20 18.93 12.39 -17.83
CA GLY A 20 18.41 13.74 -17.60
C GLY A 20 19.46 14.82 -17.78
N LEU A 21 20.69 14.61 -17.28
CA LEU A 21 21.82 15.53 -17.48
C LEU A 21 22.22 15.65 -18.96
N LEU A 22 22.28 14.52 -19.69
CA LEU A 22 22.58 14.53 -21.12
C LEU A 22 21.52 15.25 -21.96
N ALA A 23 20.25 15.11 -21.59
CA ALA A 23 19.14 15.85 -22.21
C ALA A 23 19.18 17.35 -21.86
N TYR A 24 19.53 17.70 -20.62
CA TYR A 24 19.62 19.09 -20.13
C TYR A 24 20.77 19.88 -20.78
N ASP A 25 21.94 19.25 -20.98
CA ASP A 25 23.11 19.85 -21.62
C ASP A 25 22.97 20.01 -23.15
N GLY A 26 21.79 19.74 -23.72
CA GLY A 26 21.53 19.89 -25.16
C GLY A 26 22.29 18.89 -26.04
N LYS A 27 22.97 17.90 -25.45
CA LYS A 27 23.58 16.77 -26.17
C LYS A 27 22.48 15.76 -26.48
N TYR A 28 21.62 16.10 -27.45
CA TYR A 28 20.52 15.26 -27.93
C TYR A 28 21.05 14.01 -28.65
N SER A 29 21.53 13.04 -27.87
CA SER A 29 21.58 11.66 -28.31
C SER A 29 20.15 11.16 -28.40
N TRP A 30 19.76 10.62 -29.56
CA TRP A 30 18.47 9.96 -29.78
C TRP A 30 18.16 8.85 -28.75
N LEU A 31 19.19 8.37 -28.03
CA LEU A 31 19.09 7.37 -26.96
C LEU A 31 18.79 7.97 -25.57
N ALA A 32 18.95 9.28 -25.36
CA ALA A 32 18.79 9.89 -24.03
C ALA A 32 17.34 9.84 -23.52
N LEU A 33 16.37 10.17 -24.38
CA LEU A 33 14.94 10.10 -24.07
C LEU A 33 14.46 8.66 -23.78
N PRO A 34 14.77 7.66 -24.62
CA PRO A 34 14.44 6.26 -24.36
C PRO A 34 15.07 5.71 -23.07
N LEU A 35 16.33 6.04 -22.77
CA LEU A 35 16.99 5.59 -21.55
C LEU A 35 16.39 6.25 -20.29
N TRP A 36 15.99 7.52 -20.40
CA TRP A 36 15.32 8.23 -19.32
C TRP A 36 13.92 7.68 -19.05
N THR A 37 13.14 7.42 -20.10
CA THR A 37 11.80 6.81 -19.95
C THR A 37 11.87 5.39 -19.44
N LEU A 38 12.81 4.56 -19.93
CA LEU A 38 13.01 3.20 -19.41
C LEU A 38 13.47 3.21 -17.94
N GLY A 39 14.40 4.09 -17.58
CA GLY A 39 14.83 4.25 -16.17
C GLY A 39 13.68 4.72 -15.27
N GLY A 40 12.88 5.67 -15.75
CA GLY A 40 11.70 6.18 -15.04
C GLY A 40 10.61 5.11 -14.86
N VAL A 41 10.26 4.40 -15.93
CA VAL A 41 9.27 3.31 -15.90
C VAL A 41 9.75 2.20 -14.97
N PHE A 42 11.02 1.80 -15.06
CA PHE A 42 11.58 0.74 -14.21
C PHE A 42 11.61 1.14 -12.73
N ALA A 43 11.94 2.40 -12.42
CA ALA A 43 11.89 2.92 -11.04
C ALA A 43 10.44 2.99 -10.52
N VAL A 44 9.48 3.42 -11.34
CA VAL A 44 8.06 3.43 -10.99
C VAL A 44 7.55 2.01 -10.78
N GLU A 45 7.88 1.06 -11.65
CA GLU A 45 7.50 -0.35 -11.47
C GLU A 45 8.13 -0.96 -10.22
N LEU A 46 9.40 -0.68 -9.91
CA LEU A 46 10.05 -1.18 -8.70
C LEU A 46 9.43 -0.64 -7.40
N ILE A 47 8.93 0.60 -7.41
CA ILE A 47 8.28 1.22 -6.25
C ILE A 47 6.80 0.84 -6.16
N ALA A 48 6.12 0.73 -7.31
CA ALA A 48 4.70 0.42 -7.40
C ALA A 48 4.42 -1.08 -7.28
N ALA A 49 5.30 -1.96 -7.76
CA ALA A 49 5.07 -3.42 -7.71
C ALA A 49 4.87 -3.95 -6.27
N PRO A 50 5.64 -3.50 -5.25
CA PRO A 50 5.38 -3.87 -3.88
C PRO A 50 4.01 -3.39 -3.36
N ILE A 51 3.57 -2.21 -3.78
CA ILE A 51 2.28 -1.62 -3.41
C ILE A 51 1.14 -2.43 -4.05
N MET A 52 1.24 -2.72 -5.35
CA MET A 52 0.28 -3.53 -6.13
C MET A 52 0.15 -4.97 -5.62
N TRP A 53 1.09 -5.45 -4.80
CA TRP A 53 1.13 -6.83 -4.30
C TRP A 53 0.83 -6.97 -2.80
N GLN A 54 0.30 -5.94 -2.13
CA GLN A 54 -0.20 -6.12 -0.77
C GLN A 54 -1.36 -7.11 -0.76
N ARG A 55 -1.11 -8.35 -0.31
CA ARG A 55 -2.16 -9.34 -0.08
C ARG A 55 -2.65 -9.27 1.35
N VAL A 56 -3.98 -9.30 1.50
CA VAL A 56 -4.68 -9.34 2.78
C VAL A 56 -5.51 -10.62 2.82
N VAL A 57 -5.45 -11.34 3.93
CA VAL A 57 -6.21 -12.57 4.16
C VAL A 57 -6.87 -12.45 5.53
N VAL A 58 -8.18 -12.57 5.56
CA VAL A 58 -8.98 -12.61 6.78
C VAL A 58 -9.22 -14.09 7.10
N ASP A 59 -8.74 -14.55 8.26
CA ASP A 59 -9.08 -15.86 8.81
C ASP A 59 -10.00 -15.66 10.01
N GLU A 60 -11.31 -15.69 9.75
CA GLU A 60 -12.33 -15.49 10.78
C GLU A 60 -12.29 -16.59 11.84
N LYS A 61 -12.02 -17.83 11.43
CA LYS A 61 -12.02 -19.00 12.33
C LYS A 61 -10.86 -18.95 13.31
N ALA A 62 -9.70 -18.48 12.85
CA ALA A 62 -8.54 -18.27 13.70
C ALA A 62 -8.57 -16.90 14.41
N GLY A 63 -9.50 -16.01 14.07
CA GLY A 63 -9.59 -14.67 14.67
C GLY A 63 -8.44 -13.75 14.27
N HIS A 64 -7.88 -13.94 13.08
CA HIS A 64 -6.66 -13.26 12.64
C HIS A 64 -6.81 -12.59 11.29
N LEU A 65 -6.26 -11.38 11.20
CA LEU A 65 -6.01 -10.70 9.95
C LEU A 65 -4.53 -10.87 9.58
N ARG A 66 -4.26 -11.37 8.39
CA ARG A 66 -2.91 -11.51 7.85
C ARG A 66 -2.72 -10.56 6.67
N TYR A 67 -1.61 -9.85 6.66
CA TYR A 67 -1.26 -8.99 5.54
C TYR A 67 0.22 -9.04 5.23
N HIS A 68 0.59 -8.84 3.97
CA HIS A 68 1.98 -8.61 3.59
C HIS A 68 2.34 -7.15 3.84
N ASN A 69 3.41 -6.91 4.60
CA ASN A 69 3.88 -5.56 4.82
C ASN A 69 4.96 -5.17 3.79
N ILE A 70 4.63 -4.14 2.99
CA ILE A 70 5.47 -3.56 1.94
C ILE A 70 6.82 -3.09 2.51
N SER A 71 6.80 -2.41 3.67
CA SER A 71 8.01 -1.90 4.33
C SER A 71 8.96 -2.99 4.83
N THR A 72 8.48 -4.24 4.92
CA THR A 72 9.29 -5.39 5.37
C THR A 72 9.45 -6.44 4.28
N ALA A 73 9.54 -6.02 3.01
CA ALA A 73 9.75 -6.91 1.86
C ALA A 73 8.76 -8.07 1.80
N HIS A 74 7.46 -7.78 1.96
CA HIS A 74 6.40 -8.77 1.90
C HIS A 74 6.51 -9.88 2.94
N ARG A 75 7.05 -9.62 4.13
CA ARG A 75 6.82 -10.54 5.26
C ARG A 75 5.34 -10.52 5.66
N TRP A 76 4.78 -11.70 5.85
CA TRP A 76 3.47 -11.85 6.45
C TRP A 76 3.50 -11.32 7.89
N ARG A 77 2.59 -10.40 8.18
CA ARG A 77 2.23 -10.04 9.54
C ARG A 77 0.86 -10.62 9.87
N GLN A 78 0.69 -10.93 11.13
CA GLN A 78 -0.55 -11.43 11.68
C GLN A 78 -0.98 -10.49 12.80
N VAL A 79 -2.25 -10.14 12.79
CA VAL A 79 -2.89 -9.27 13.76
C VAL A 79 -4.11 -10.01 14.29
N PRO A 80 -4.23 -10.18 15.62
CA PRO A 80 -5.47 -10.65 16.20
C PRO A 80 -6.58 -9.62 16.02
N LEU A 81 -7.73 -10.07 15.52
CA LEU A 81 -8.88 -9.18 15.27
C LEU A 81 -9.39 -8.55 16.57
N PHE A 82 -9.27 -9.25 17.70
CA PHE A 82 -9.64 -8.75 19.03
C PHE A 82 -8.73 -7.66 19.60
N ASP A 83 -7.60 -7.39 18.94
CA ASP A 83 -6.69 -6.29 19.29
C ASP A 83 -6.96 -5.05 18.44
N VAL A 84 -7.82 -5.11 17.42
CA VAL A 84 -8.14 -3.97 16.54
C VAL A 84 -9.13 -3.05 17.24
N LEU A 85 -8.64 -1.93 17.78
CA LEU A 85 -9.41 -0.96 18.55
C LEU A 85 -10.22 0.01 17.68
N GLU A 86 -9.68 0.36 16.52
CA GLU A 86 -10.34 1.29 15.60
C GLU A 86 -10.00 0.95 14.14
N VAL A 87 -11.01 1.04 13.27
CA VAL A 87 -10.92 0.85 11.82
C VAL A 87 -11.39 2.14 11.14
N ARG A 88 -10.47 2.83 10.46
CA ARG A 88 -10.75 4.10 9.78
C ARG A 88 -10.60 3.98 8.28
N TYR A 89 -11.57 4.51 7.54
CA TYR A 89 -11.44 4.62 6.11
C TYR A 89 -10.64 5.88 5.75
N ASP A 90 -9.58 5.72 4.96
CA ASP A 90 -8.82 6.85 4.40
C ASP A 90 -9.28 7.06 2.97
N ASN A 91 -10.28 7.93 2.81
CA ASN A 91 -10.74 8.35 1.52
C ASN A 91 -9.70 9.26 0.88
N PHE A 92 -9.02 8.74 -0.13
CA PHE A 92 -8.00 9.49 -0.87
C PHE A 92 -8.61 10.60 -1.73
N ALA A 93 -9.91 10.53 -2.06
CA ALA A 93 -10.61 11.53 -2.87
C ALA A 93 -10.58 12.94 -2.24
N ASP A 94 -10.53 13.06 -0.91
CA ASP A 94 -10.47 14.36 -0.22
C ASP A 94 -9.07 14.99 -0.21
N LYS A 95 -8.00 14.23 -0.49
CA LYS A 95 -6.61 14.66 -0.20
C LYS A 95 -5.75 14.97 -1.43
N SER A 96 -6.30 14.94 -2.65
CA SER A 96 -5.64 15.34 -3.91
C SER A 96 -4.21 14.78 -4.13
N LYS A 97 -3.87 13.67 -3.47
CA LYS A 97 -2.63 12.91 -3.64
C LYS A 97 -3.00 11.57 -4.26
N GLY A 98 -2.17 11.02 -5.14
CA GLY A 98 -2.57 9.97 -6.08
C GLY A 98 -2.73 8.56 -5.51
N MET A 99 -3.69 7.86 -6.15
CA MET A 99 -3.67 6.47 -6.63
C MET A 99 -4.50 5.39 -5.90
N VAL A 100 -4.62 5.33 -4.57
CA VAL A 100 -5.26 4.15 -3.92
C VAL A 100 -5.97 4.47 -2.59
N SER A 101 -7.21 3.99 -2.40
CA SER A 101 -7.94 4.06 -1.13
C SER A 101 -7.27 3.19 -0.06
N GLY A 102 -7.42 3.56 1.22
CA GLY A 102 -6.77 2.84 2.31
C GLY A 102 -7.68 2.59 3.51
N LEU A 103 -7.32 1.56 4.29
CA LEU A 103 -7.96 1.22 5.56
C LEU A 103 -6.91 1.25 6.67
N TYR A 104 -7.09 2.15 7.64
CA TYR A 104 -6.24 2.18 8.83
C TYR A 104 -6.82 1.27 9.91
N LEU A 105 -5.95 0.42 10.44
CA LEU A 105 -6.21 -0.43 11.59
C LEU A 105 -5.38 0.10 12.75
N HIS A 106 -6.04 0.59 13.79
CA HIS A 106 -5.41 0.95 15.05
C HIS A 106 -5.56 -0.23 16.01
N MET A 107 -4.43 -0.76 16.46
CA MET A 107 -4.33 -2.01 17.18
C MET A 107 -3.68 -1.78 18.54
N ARG A 108 -4.10 -2.59 19.50
CA ARG A 108 -3.39 -2.74 20.77
C ARG A 108 -2.07 -3.46 20.51
N ASN A 109 -0.97 -2.91 21.02
CA ASN A 109 0.34 -3.56 20.96
C ASN A 109 1.13 -3.31 22.26
N GLY A 110 0.78 -4.07 23.29
CA GLY A 110 1.34 -3.89 24.63
C GLY A 110 1.08 -2.47 25.16
N SER A 111 2.16 -1.76 25.52
CA SER A 111 2.10 -0.40 26.08
C SER A 111 1.99 0.71 25.04
N ARG A 112 2.08 0.41 23.74
CA ARG A 112 2.02 1.42 22.66
C ARG A 112 0.98 1.01 21.62
N PRO A 113 0.05 1.89 21.22
CA PRO A 113 -0.83 1.60 20.09
C PRO A 113 0.00 1.44 18.81
N ALA A 114 -0.34 0.46 17.99
CA ALA A 114 0.23 0.29 16.67
C ALA A 114 -0.84 0.67 15.63
N SER A 115 -0.43 1.29 14.53
CA SER A 115 -1.31 1.51 13.39
C SER A 115 -0.73 0.88 12.14
N HIS A 116 -1.62 0.36 11.29
CA HIS A 116 -1.24 -0.14 9.97
C HIS A 116 -2.25 0.31 8.93
N ARG A 117 -1.75 0.65 7.74
CA ARG A 117 -2.58 1.01 6.58
C ARG A 117 -2.60 -0.17 5.61
N LEU A 118 -3.77 -0.72 5.39
CA LEU A 118 -4.03 -1.62 4.26
C LEU A 118 -4.38 -0.78 3.04
N MET A 119 -3.90 -1.19 1.88
CA MET A 119 -4.25 -0.62 0.59
C MET A 119 -5.10 -1.63 -0.17
N ASP A 120 -6.08 -1.12 -0.92
CA ASP A 120 -6.83 -1.93 -1.86
C ASP A 120 -6.44 -1.52 -3.27
N ASN A 121 -5.80 -2.43 -4.00
CA ASN A 121 -5.23 -2.16 -5.31
C ASN A 121 -6.26 -2.12 -6.44
N GLU A 122 -7.55 -2.25 -6.15
CA GLU A 122 -8.60 -1.89 -7.10
C GLU A 122 -8.47 -0.40 -7.48
N MET A 123 -7.78 -0.14 -8.60
CA MET A 123 -7.67 1.19 -9.18
C MET A 123 -9.08 1.78 -9.36
N GLY A 124 -9.40 2.81 -8.57
CA GLY A 124 -10.50 3.71 -8.90
C GLY A 124 -11.86 3.44 -8.26
N SER A 125 -11.94 3.06 -6.98
CA SER A 125 -13.22 3.25 -6.29
C SER A 125 -13.42 4.74 -5.92
N TYR A 126 -13.86 5.54 -6.90
CA TYR A 126 -14.54 6.83 -6.64
C TYR A 126 -15.92 6.62 -5.97
N GLN A 127 -16.32 5.35 -5.76
CA GLN A 127 -17.64 4.92 -5.30
C GLN A 127 -17.67 4.62 -3.78
N GLY A 128 -16.62 5.01 -3.05
CA GLY A 128 -16.53 4.82 -1.59
C GLY A 128 -15.65 3.63 -1.20
N PRO A 129 -15.79 3.10 0.03
CA PRO A 129 -14.95 2.00 0.51
C PRO A 129 -15.16 0.73 -0.30
N SER A 130 -14.07 0.02 -0.58
CA SER A 130 -14.12 -1.23 -1.32
C SER A 130 -14.81 -2.37 -0.55
N PRO A 131 -15.31 -3.40 -1.24
CA PRO A 131 -15.91 -4.57 -0.59
C PRO A 131 -14.95 -5.23 0.42
N MET A 132 -13.66 -5.36 0.07
CA MET A 132 -12.65 -5.92 0.96
C MET A 132 -12.56 -5.15 2.29
N PHE A 133 -12.59 -3.82 2.25
CA PHE A 133 -12.51 -3.01 3.47
C PHE A 133 -13.77 -3.13 4.34
N ARG A 134 -14.95 -3.26 3.71
CA ARG A 134 -16.21 -3.50 4.42
C ARG A 134 -16.21 -4.87 5.10
N ASP A 135 -15.74 -5.91 4.40
CA ASP A 135 -15.64 -7.26 4.95
C ASP A 135 -14.67 -7.31 6.15
N ILE A 136 -13.52 -6.64 6.05
CA ILE A 136 -12.58 -6.52 7.16
C ILE A 136 -13.24 -5.81 8.34
N ALA A 137 -13.91 -4.68 8.12
CA ALA A 137 -14.59 -3.92 9.16
C ALA A 137 -15.69 -4.75 9.86
N ALA A 138 -16.52 -5.45 9.10
CA ALA A 138 -17.56 -6.32 9.63
C ALA A 138 -16.97 -7.49 10.44
N THR A 139 -15.85 -8.05 9.98
CA THR A 139 -15.16 -9.14 10.69
C THR A 139 -14.52 -8.65 11.98
N VAL A 140 -13.89 -7.47 11.96
CA VAL A 140 -13.35 -6.83 13.17
C VAL A 140 -14.48 -6.57 14.17
N LEU A 141 -15.63 -6.06 13.75
CA LEU A 141 -16.77 -5.84 14.65
C LEU A 141 -17.33 -7.12 15.24
N ARG A 142 -17.39 -8.21 14.45
CA ARG A 142 -17.80 -9.53 14.95
C ARG A 142 -16.82 -10.05 16.01
N ALA A 143 -15.52 -9.88 15.81
CA ALA A 143 -14.49 -10.33 16.75
C ALA A 143 -14.32 -9.40 17.97
N GLN A 144 -14.52 -8.10 17.79
CA GLN A 144 -14.38 -7.05 18.80
C GLN A 144 -15.53 -6.04 18.67
N PRO A 145 -16.69 -6.29 19.31
CA PRO A 145 -17.87 -5.43 19.21
C PRO A 145 -17.67 -4.00 19.73
N ARG A 146 -16.60 -3.76 20.50
CA ARG A 146 -16.23 -2.43 21.02
C ARG A 146 -15.26 -1.67 20.11
N SER A 147 -14.85 -2.26 18.98
CA SER A 147 -14.01 -1.55 18.01
C SER A 147 -14.76 -0.35 17.45
N LEU A 148 -14.10 0.80 17.37
CA LEU A 148 -14.64 1.97 16.69
C LEU A 148 -14.47 1.76 15.18
N VAL A 149 -15.56 1.79 14.42
CA VAL A 149 -15.50 1.62 12.97
C VAL A 149 -16.06 2.84 12.29
N ASP A 150 -15.35 3.33 11.27
CA ASP A 150 -15.79 4.43 10.43
C ASP A 150 -17.19 4.15 9.85
N PRO A 151 -18.17 5.04 10.04
CA PRO A 151 -19.53 4.84 9.55
C PRO A 151 -19.61 4.60 8.03
N SER A 152 -18.67 5.13 7.25
CA SER A 152 -18.62 4.90 5.80
C SER A 152 -18.43 3.43 5.43
N LEU A 153 -17.80 2.64 6.32
CA LEU A 153 -17.60 1.19 6.16
C LEU A 153 -18.84 0.37 6.53
N LEU A 154 -19.81 1.00 7.20
CA LEU A 154 -21.04 0.37 7.68
C LEU A 154 -22.24 0.66 6.77
N ALA A 155 -22.18 1.73 5.98
CA ALA A 155 -23.31 2.31 5.24
C ALA A 155 -23.80 1.50 4.01
N ALA A 156 -23.45 0.23 3.88
CA ALA A 156 -23.80 -0.59 2.72
C ALA A 156 -24.24 -2.03 3.06
N GLN A 157 -24.79 -2.23 4.26
CA GLN A 157 -25.52 -3.46 4.60
C GLN A 157 -26.98 -3.33 4.22
#